data_AF-A0A917CIX2-F1
#
_entry.id   AF-A0A917CIX2-F1
#
_cell.length_a   1.000
_cell.length_b   1.000
_cell.length_c   1.000
_cell.angle_alpha   90.00
_cell.angle_beta   90.00
_cell.angle_gamma   90.00
#
_symmetry.space_group_name_H-M   'P 1'
#
loop_
_entity.id
_entity.type
_entity.pdbx_description
1 polymer ?
#
loop_
_entity_poly.entity_id
_entity_poly.type
_entity_poly.pdbx_seq_one_letter_code
_entity_poly.pdbx_strand_id
1 'polypeptide(L)'
;MNRETATYRCPQCRRQHRVLADEYGDHGCICGWEPYASAIEALDPEDVRDYVDYCRDINVKPDAFAFSTLHRRKYGGVPGREIQRLLDEEYTKEDGE
;
A
#
# COMPACT_ATOMS: atom_id res chain seq x y z
N MET A 1 3.72 -29.06 -15.07
CA MET A 1 4.75 -28.63 -14.12
C MET A 1 4.07 -28.29 -12.82
N ASN A 2 4.43 -28.91 -11.70
CA ASN A 2 3.95 -28.48 -10.38
C ASN A 2 4.71 -27.20 -10.01
N ARG A 3 3.99 -26.10 -9.77
CA ARG A 3 4.61 -24.86 -9.30
C ARG A 3 5.10 -25.07 -7.86
N GLU A 4 6.35 -24.72 -7.61
CA GLU A 4 6.95 -24.82 -6.28
C GLU A 4 6.37 -23.76 -5.34
N THR A 5 6.23 -24.09 -4.06
CA THR A 5 5.76 -23.14 -3.04
C THR A 5 6.90 -22.74 -2.13
N ALA A 6 7.02 -21.45 -1.81
CA ALA A 6 7.92 -20.91 -0.80
C ALA A 6 7.14 -20.50 0.45
N THR A 7 7.82 -20.51 1.61
CA THR A 7 7.25 -20.03 2.88
C THR A 7 8.13 -18.93 3.43
N TYR A 8 7.53 -17.81 3.86
CA TYR A 8 8.24 -16.72 4.53
C TYR A 8 7.54 -16.28 5.80
N ARG A 9 8.30 -15.65 6.69
CA ARG A 9 7.79 -15.05 7.92
C ARG A 9 7.92 -13.54 7.84
N CYS A 10 6.81 -12.82 7.95
CA CYS A 10 6.84 -11.36 7.97
C CYS A 10 7.70 -10.85 9.15
N PRO A 11 8.69 -9.97 8.93
CA PRO A 11 9.52 -9.45 10.00
C PRO A 11 8.74 -8.57 10.98
N GLN A 12 7.67 -7.92 10.51
CA GLN A 12 6.84 -6.99 11.28
C GLN A 12 5.84 -7.73 12.20
N CYS A 13 4.91 -8.51 11.63
CA CYS A 13 3.85 -9.17 12.41
C CYS A 13 4.13 -10.65 12.73
N ARG A 14 5.26 -11.19 12.29
CA ARG A 14 5.70 -12.58 12.52
C ARG A 14 4.77 -13.65 11.93
N ARG A 15 3.74 -13.28 11.16
CA ARG A 15 2.85 -14.19 10.45
C ARG A 15 3.61 -14.94 9.36
N GLN A 16 3.27 -16.22 9.21
CA GLN A 16 3.85 -17.09 8.19
C GLN A 16 2.93 -17.14 6.97
N HIS A 17 3.52 -16.93 5.80
CA HIS A 17 2.82 -16.88 4.52
C HIS A 17 3.38 -17.96 3.59
N ARG A 18 2.50 -18.60 2.82
CA ARG A 18 2.85 -19.56 1.77
C ARG A 18 2.46 -18.96 0.44
N VAL A 19 3.43 -18.84 -0.46
CA VAL A 19 3.27 -18.25 -1.80
C VAL A 19 3.90 -19.18 -2.83
N LEU A 20 3.63 -18.96 -4.10
CA LEU A 20 4.35 -19.64 -5.17
C LEU A 20 5.78 -19.08 -5.21
N ALA A 21 6.76 -19.94 -5.45
CA ALA A 21 8.18 -19.58 -5.34
C ALA A 21 8.57 -18.49 -6.36
N ASP A 22 7.91 -18.48 -7.52
CA ASP A 22 8.04 -17.46 -8.57
C ASP A 22 7.31 -16.15 -8.25
N GLU A 23 6.45 -16.14 -7.23
CA GLU A 23 5.73 -14.95 -6.72
C GLU A 23 6.34 -14.43 -5.40
N TYR A 24 7.43 -15.05 -4.93
CA TYR A 24 8.19 -14.60 -3.77
C TYR A 24 8.86 -13.26 -4.11
N GLY A 25 8.26 -12.15 -3.69
CA GLY A 25 8.60 -10.86 -4.31
C GLY A 25 7.39 -9.96 -4.44
N ASP A 26 6.35 -10.57 -4.99
CA ASP A 26 5.23 -9.85 -5.59
C ASP A 26 4.04 -9.73 -4.65
N HIS A 27 4.01 -10.58 -3.62
CA HIS A 27 2.96 -10.63 -2.61
C HIS A 27 3.56 -10.41 -1.23
N GLY A 28 3.09 -9.36 -0.56
CA GLY A 28 3.49 -8.99 0.78
C GLY A 28 2.51 -9.37 1.86
N CYS A 29 2.98 -9.30 3.10
CA CYS A 29 2.07 -9.24 4.22
C CYS A 29 1.29 -7.91 4.15
N ILE A 30 0.09 -7.85 4.70
CA ILE A 30 -0.65 -6.58 4.88
C ILE A 30 0.18 -5.51 5.62
N CYS A 31 1.18 -5.94 6.40
CA CYS A 31 2.10 -5.08 7.12
C CYS A 31 3.21 -4.47 6.24
N GLY A 32 3.27 -4.79 4.94
CA GLY A 32 4.30 -4.35 4.01
C GLY A 32 5.31 -5.44 3.63
N TRP A 33 6.08 -5.16 2.57
CA TRP A 33 7.24 -5.93 2.12
C TRP A 33 8.50 -5.28 2.72
N GLU A 34 9.44 -6.03 3.30
CA GLU A 34 10.80 -5.53 3.50
C GLU A 34 11.83 -6.66 3.39
N PRO A 35 12.97 -6.41 2.71
CA PRO A 35 13.79 -5.21 2.89
C PRO A 35 13.99 -4.40 1.60
N TYR A 36 13.00 -3.63 1.16
CA TYR A 36 13.20 -2.56 0.17
C TYR A 36 12.18 -1.45 0.41
N ALA A 37 12.36 -0.66 1.48
CA ALA A 37 11.70 0.63 1.61
C ALA A 37 12.50 1.60 2.47
N SER A 38 13.83 1.69 2.27
CA SER A 38 14.55 2.93 2.61
C SER A 38 14.22 4.07 1.64
N ALA A 39 13.52 3.79 0.55
CA ALA A 39 12.87 4.80 -0.29
C ALA A 39 11.46 5.08 0.24
N ILE A 40 11.37 5.56 1.49
CA ILE A 40 10.37 6.58 1.82
C ILE A 40 10.84 7.87 1.13
N GLU A 41 10.97 7.84 -0.20
CA GLU A 41 10.82 9.07 -0.96
C GLU A 41 9.36 9.43 -0.73
N ALA A 42 9.14 10.56 -0.08
CA ALA A 42 7.84 11.00 0.40
C ALA A 42 6.77 10.73 -0.67
N LEU A 43 5.68 10.04 -0.28
CA LEU A 43 4.48 9.95 -1.11
C LEU A 43 4.21 11.32 -1.71
N ASP A 44 4.08 11.37 -3.04
CA ASP A 44 3.84 12.63 -3.73
C ASP A 44 2.51 13.21 -3.22
N PRO A 45 2.51 14.39 -2.58
CA PRO A 45 1.28 14.97 -2.06
C PRO A 45 0.23 15.21 -3.15
N GLU A 46 0.65 15.39 -4.41
CA GLU A 46 -0.26 15.57 -5.55
C GLU A 46 -1.03 14.27 -5.84
N ASP A 47 -0.35 13.12 -5.91
CA ASP A 47 -1.02 11.81 -6.11
C ASP A 47 -2.05 11.53 -5.01
N VAL A 48 -1.74 11.87 -3.75
CA VAL A 48 -2.64 11.68 -2.59
C VAL A 48 -3.87 12.58 -2.72
N ARG A 49 -3.67 13.87 -3.06
CA ARG A 49 -4.76 14.83 -3.21
C ARG A 49 -5.69 14.46 -4.36
N ASP A 50 -5.14 14.19 -5.54
CA ASP A 50 -5.92 13.82 -6.73
C ASP A 50 -6.79 12.58 -6.45
N TYR A 51 -6.25 11.60 -5.74
CA TYR A 51 -7.01 10.41 -5.38
C TYR A 51 -8.11 10.69 -4.35
N VAL A 52 -7.82 11.54 -3.35
CA VAL A 52 -8.82 11.98 -2.35
C VAL A 52 -9.97 12.74 -3.02
N ASP A 53 -9.67 13.65 -3.93
CA ASP A 53 -10.67 14.43 -4.68
C ASP A 53 -11.51 13.54 -5.58
N TYR A 54 -10.88 12.58 -6.27
CA TYR A 54 -11.61 11.56 -7.03
C TYR A 54 -12.57 10.76 -6.13
N CYS A 55 -12.11 10.31 -4.96
CA CYS A 55 -12.96 9.57 -4.02
C CYS A 55 -14.14 10.43 -3.51
N ARG A 56 -13.92 11.72 -3.25
CA ARG A 56 -14.99 12.66 -2.87
C ARG A 56 -16.02 12.84 -3.97
N ASP A 57 -15.60 13.04 -5.22
CA ASP A 57 -16.48 13.22 -6.38
C ASP A 57 -17.44 12.03 -6.57
N ILE A 58 -16.94 10.81 -6.36
CA ILE A 58 -17.74 9.58 -6.47
C ILE A 58 -18.39 9.15 -5.15
N ASN A 59 -18.27 9.95 -4.09
CA ASN A 59 -18.82 9.71 -2.75
C ASN A 59 -18.40 8.36 -2.13
N VAL A 60 -17.09 8.07 -2.16
CA VAL A 60 -16.49 6.89 -1.51
C VAL A 60 -15.35 7.32 -0.57
N LYS A 61 -15.08 6.49 0.44
CA LYS A 61 -13.94 6.71 1.33
C LYS A 61 -12.63 6.25 0.65
N PRO A 62 -11.54 7.03 0.69
CA PRO A 62 -10.23 6.61 0.22
C PRO A 62 -9.71 5.39 1.00
N ASP A 63 -9.08 4.46 0.27
CA ASP A 63 -8.51 3.22 0.82
C ASP A 63 -7.08 3.00 0.32
N ALA A 64 -6.18 2.66 1.25
CA ALA A 64 -4.77 2.46 0.94
C ALA A 64 -4.48 1.31 -0.02
N PHE A 65 -5.30 0.25 -0.03
CA PHE A 65 -5.11 -0.87 -0.95
C PHE A 65 -5.48 -0.47 -2.39
N ALA A 66 -6.60 0.22 -2.56
CA ALA A 66 -7.00 0.75 -3.87
C ALA A 66 -5.98 1.77 -4.40
N PHE A 67 -5.53 2.71 -3.56
CA PHE A 67 -4.49 3.68 -3.92
C PHE A 67 -3.18 3.00 -4.34
N SER A 68 -2.66 2.08 -3.53
CA SER A 68 -1.41 1.36 -3.84
C SER A 68 -1.54 0.48 -5.09
N THR A 69 -2.74 0.02 -5.43
CA THR A 69 -3.00 -0.72 -6.67
C THR A 69 -2.94 0.18 -7.90
N LEU A 70 -3.55 1.37 -7.85
CA LEU A 70 -3.51 2.37 -8.93
C LEU A 70 -2.09 2.88 -9.19
N HIS A 71 -1.33 3.08 -8.11
CA HIS A 71 0.03 3.62 -8.16
C HIS A 71 1.09 2.53 -7.88
N ARG A 72 0.84 1.26 -8.27
CA ARG A 72 1.67 0.09 -7.90
C ARG A 72 3.17 0.28 -8.14
N ARG A 73 3.56 0.95 -9.23
CA ARG A 73 4.97 1.21 -9.56
C ARG A 73 5.66 2.14 -8.55
N LYS A 74 4.92 3.10 -7.97
CA LYS A 74 5.42 4.07 -7.00
C LYS A 74 5.23 3.58 -5.56
N TYR A 75 4.05 3.05 -5.23
CA TYR A 75 3.64 2.82 -3.85
C TYR A 75 3.36 1.35 -3.50
N GLY A 76 3.60 0.40 -4.40
CA GLY A 76 3.34 -1.02 -4.17
C GLY A 76 4.17 -1.65 -3.04
N GLY A 77 5.31 -1.06 -2.69
CA GLY A 77 6.15 -1.49 -1.56
C GLY A 77 5.92 -0.72 -0.26
N VAL A 78 5.14 0.37 -0.28
CA VAL A 78 4.92 1.23 0.88
C VAL A 78 3.95 0.54 1.85
N PRO A 79 4.22 0.53 3.17
CA PRO A 79 3.29 -0.04 4.13
C PRO A 79 1.91 0.63 4.04
N GLY A 80 0.85 -0.15 3.89
CA GLY A 80 -0.50 0.38 3.71
C GLY A 80 -0.97 1.31 4.85
N ARG A 81 -0.47 1.13 6.07
CA ARG A 81 -0.74 2.04 7.20
C ARG A 81 -0.22 3.46 6.99
N GLU A 82 0.92 3.63 6.30
CA GLU A 82 1.50 4.95 6.03
C GLU A 82 0.69 5.66 4.94
N ILE A 83 0.31 4.91 3.89
CA ILE A 83 -0.59 5.39 2.84
C ILE A 83 -1.93 5.81 3.47
N GLN A 84 -2.54 4.96 4.31
CA GLN A 84 -3.83 5.25 4.93
C GLN A 84 -3.75 6.51 5.82
N ARG A 85 -2.67 6.67 6.59
CA ARG A 85 -2.47 7.86 7.42
C ARG A 85 -2.49 9.14 6.57
N LEU A 86 -1.80 9.15 5.44
CA LEU A 86 -1.73 10.31 4.55
C LEU A 86 -3.05 10.58 3.83
N LEU A 87 -3.74 9.51 3.40
CA LEU A 87 -5.09 9.63 2.83
C LEU A 87 -6.07 10.22 3.86
N ASP A 88 -6.05 9.75 5.11
CA ASP A 88 -6.91 10.25 6.18
C ASP A 88 -6.57 11.73 6.53
N GLU A 89 -5.27 12.07 6.56
CA GLU A 89 -4.81 13.45 6.77
C GLU A 89 -5.26 14.39 5.66
N GLU A 90 -5.25 13.97 4.40
CA GLU A 90 -5.71 14.81 3.28
C GLU A 90 -7.25 14.84 3.21
N TYR A 91 -7.92 13.70 3.45
CA TYR A 91 -9.38 13.60 3.40
C TYR A 91 -10.08 14.47 4.45
N THR A 92 -9.43 14.71 5.59
CA THR A 92 -9.96 15.55 6.68
C THR A 92 -9.68 17.05 6.53
N LYS A 93 -8.92 17.49 5.51
CA LYS A 93 -8.56 18.91 5.33
C LYS A 93 -9.71 19.82 4.88
N GLU A 94 -10.88 19.30 4.53
CA GLU A 94 -12.02 20.12 4.06
C GLU A 94 -13.35 19.74 4.73
N ASP A 95 -13.41 19.92 6.06
CA ASP A 95 -14.65 20.22 6.79
C ASP A 95 -14.56 21.60 7.49
N GLY A 96 -13.63 22.47 7.03
CA GLY A 96 -13.14 23.62 7.81
C GLY A 96 -12.97 24.96 7.09
N GLU A 97 -13.57 25.17 5.91
CA GLU A 97 -13.71 26.49 5.27
C GLU A 97 -15.15 26.78 4.86
#